data_AF-A0A5C7XID5-F1
#
_entry.id   AF-A0A5C7XID5-F1
#
_cell.length_a   1.000
_cell.length_b   1.000
_cell.length_c   1.000
_cell.angle_alpha   90.00
_cell.angle_beta   90.00
_cell.angle_gamma   90.00
#
_symmetry.space_group_name_H-M   'P 1'
#
loop_
_entity.id
_entity.type
_entity.pdbx_description
1 polymer ?
#
loop_
_entity_poly.entity_id
_entity_poly.type
_entity_poly.pdbx_seq_one_letter_code
_entity_poly.pdbx_strand_id
1 'polypeptide(L)'
;MNDSNGYAVFFFPQALEALGDAVRPFLQDGPAGPHIACHSIDTGGAFVEMNLLGRDPEGRELSLELMVPSGMVRMVVSTHSDEMFGFGLHAYAKSPMPLPVIGPTAEPANAPSEAIPSSEAAGPAKP
;
A
#
# COMPACT_ATOMS: atom_id res chain seq x y z
N MET A 1 -18.26 -7.36 -6.52
CA MET A 1 -17.84 -6.40 -5.49
C MET A 1 -16.56 -6.96 -4.91
N ASN A 2 -15.42 -6.47 -5.42
CA ASN A 2 -14.08 -6.95 -5.09
C ASN A 2 -13.47 -5.96 -4.11
N ASP A 3 -13.84 -6.08 -2.83
CA ASP A 3 -13.02 -5.55 -1.75
C ASP A 3 -11.69 -6.31 -1.83
N SER A 4 -10.71 -5.70 -2.50
CA SER A 4 -9.43 -6.33 -2.82
C SER A 4 -8.51 -6.12 -1.62
N ASN A 5 -8.95 -6.64 -0.48
CA ASN A 5 -8.23 -6.62 0.78
C ASN A 5 -7.71 -8.04 1.03
N GLY A 6 -6.41 -8.23 0.91
CA GLY A 6 -5.80 -9.55 0.99
C GLY A 6 -4.33 -9.55 0.59
N TYR A 7 -3.84 -10.73 0.22
CA TYR A 7 -2.44 -10.98 -0.09
C TYR A 7 -2.31 -11.85 -1.34
N ALA A 8 -1.31 -11.54 -2.16
CA ALA A 8 -0.83 -12.39 -3.23
C ALA A 8 0.50 -13.05 -2.82
N VAL A 9 0.52 -14.37 -2.77
CA VAL A 9 1.68 -15.17 -2.36
C VAL A 9 2.30 -15.81 -3.58
N PHE A 10 3.57 -15.48 -3.83
CA PHE A 10 4.37 -15.99 -4.93
C PHE A 10 5.33 -17.06 -4.42
N PHE A 11 5.45 -18.14 -5.16
CA PHE A 11 6.33 -19.26 -4.83
C PHE A 11 7.57 -19.28 -5.72
N PHE A 12 8.62 -19.96 -5.28
CA PHE A 12 9.73 -20.31 -6.17
C PHE A 12 9.26 -21.34 -7.21
N PRO A 13 9.82 -21.38 -8.44
CA PRO A 13 9.43 -22.37 -9.45
C PRO A 13 9.54 -23.82 -8.93
N GLN A 14 10.64 -24.14 -8.24
CA GLN A 14 10.86 -25.45 -7.60
C GLN A 14 9.79 -25.81 -6.56
N ALA A 15 9.17 -24.82 -5.91
CA ALA A 15 8.10 -25.06 -4.97
C ALA A 15 6.80 -25.41 -5.69
N LEU A 16 6.50 -24.78 -6.83
CA LEU A 16 5.34 -25.14 -7.65
C LEU A 16 5.47 -26.56 -8.21
N GLU A 17 6.68 -26.97 -8.59
CA GLU A 17 6.96 -28.34 -9.01
C GLU A 17 6.78 -29.34 -7.87
N ALA A 18 7.27 -29.02 -6.66
CA ALA A 18 7.19 -29.89 -5.49
C ALA A 18 5.78 -30.00 -4.91
N LEU A 19 5.05 -28.89 -4.84
CA LEU A 19 3.65 -28.85 -4.38
C LEU A 19 2.70 -29.46 -5.42
N GLY A 20 3.08 -29.34 -6.70
CA GLY A 20 2.45 -30.02 -7.83
C GLY A 20 0.95 -29.76 -7.90
N ASP A 21 0.21 -30.86 -8.08
CA ASP A 21 -1.20 -30.82 -8.43
C ASP A 21 -2.12 -30.29 -7.32
N ALA A 22 -1.66 -30.31 -6.07
CA ALA A 22 -2.44 -29.91 -4.91
C ALA A 22 -2.72 -28.41 -4.87
N VAL A 23 -1.79 -27.58 -5.37
CA VAL A 23 -1.91 -26.12 -5.32
C VAL A 23 -2.51 -25.51 -6.59
N ARG A 24 -2.57 -26.29 -7.69
CA ARG A 24 -3.11 -25.83 -8.98
C ARG A 24 -4.49 -25.19 -8.92
N PRO A 25 -5.48 -25.72 -8.14
CA PRO A 25 -6.81 -25.10 -8.07
C PRO A 25 -6.83 -23.69 -7.48
N PHE A 26 -5.79 -23.33 -6.72
CA PHE A 26 -5.68 -22.05 -6.01
C PHE A 26 -4.74 -21.06 -6.71
N LEU A 27 -3.99 -21.52 -7.71
CA LEU A 27 -3.10 -20.68 -8.49
C LEU A 27 -3.90 -19.77 -9.42
N GLN A 28 -3.55 -18.49 -9.39
CA GLN A 28 -4.03 -17.45 -10.27
C GLN A 28 -2.87 -16.93 -11.10
N ASP A 29 -3.11 -16.74 -12.39
CA ASP A 29 -2.17 -16.07 -13.27
C ASP A 29 -2.46 -14.57 -13.30
N GLY A 30 -1.45 -13.78 -12.92
CA GLY A 30 -1.51 -12.33 -12.97
C GLY A 30 -0.37 -11.74 -13.81
N PRO A 31 -0.38 -10.41 -14.05
CA PRO A 31 0.69 -9.73 -14.78
C PRO A 31 2.09 -9.91 -14.16
N ALA A 32 2.17 -10.16 -12.86
CA ALA A 32 3.41 -10.42 -12.12
C ALA A 32 3.78 -11.91 -12.04
N GLY A 33 3.00 -12.79 -12.67
CA GLY A 33 3.18 -14.25 -12.68
C GLY A 33 2.19 -15.02 -11.79
N PRO A 34 2.39 -16.34 -11.67
CA PRO A 34 1.52 -17.22 -10.89
C PRO A 34 1.62 -16.96 -9.39
N HIS A 35 0.48 -16.83 -8.73
CA HIS A 35 0.37 -16.55 -7.30
C HIS A 35 -0.89 -17.18 -6.71
N ILE A 36 -0.91 -17.33 -5.38
CA ILE A 36 -2.13 -17.67 -4.64
C ILE A 36 -2.67 -16.40 -4.00
N ALA A 37 -3.93 -16.07 -4.25
CA ALA A 37 -4.63 -14.98 -3.59
C ALA A 37 -5.28 -15.50 -2.29
N CYS A 38 -5.08 -14.78 -1.19
CA CYS A 38 -5.61 -15.14 0.12
C CYS A 38 -6.08 -13.90 0.89
N HIS A 39 -7.00 -14.11 1.84
CA HIS A 39 -7.57 -13.05 2.66
C HIS A 39 -6.61 -12.62 3.78
N SER A 40 -5.98 -13.58 4.44
CA SER A 40 -5.00 -13.32 5.50
C SER A 40 -3.88 -14.35 5.48
N ILE A 41 -2.74 -13.94 6.05
CA ILE A 41 -1.56 -14.79 6.20
C ILE A 41 -1.02 -14.73 7.63
N ASP A 42 -0.42 -15.83 8.10
CA ASP A 42 0.47 -15.87 9.25
C ASP A 42 1.84 -16.40 8.80
N THR A 43 2.90 -15.76 9.28
CA THR A 43 4.30 -16.10 8.96
C THR A 43 5.15 -16.35 10.21
N GLY A 44 4.53 -16.48 11.39
CA GLY A 44 5.20 -16.64 12.67
C GLY A 44 5.86 -18.01 12.88
N GLY A 45 5.58 -18.99 12.02
CA GLY A 45 6.02 -20.37 12.15
C GLY A 45 6.93 -20.88 11.02
N ALA A 46 7.15 -22.20 11.01
CA ALA A 46 7.87 -22.91 9.94
C ALA A 46 7.07 -23.00 8.63
N PHE A 47 5.77 -22.75 8.73
CA PHE A 47 4.84 -22.68 7.61
C PHE A 47 4.28 -21.26 7.52
N VAL A 48 4.02 -20.85 6.29
CA VAL A 48 3.17 -19.71 5.98
C VAL A 48 1.75 -20.25 5.90
N GLU A 49 0.92 -19.78 6.81
CA GLU A 49 -0.49 -20.14 6.93
C GLU A 49 -1.29 -19.13 6.12
N MET A 50 -2.07 -19.59 5.13
CA MET A 50 -2.86 -18.74 4.25
C MET A 50 -4.33 -19.10 4.41
N ASN A 51 -5.18 -18.11 4.69
CA ASN A 51 -6.63 -18.29 4.73
C ASN A 51 -7.23 -17.84 3.40
N LEU A 52 -7.85 -18.76 2.68
CA LEU A 52 -8.52 -18.54 1.40
C LEU A 52 -10.03 -18.55 1.61
N LEU A 53 -10.71 -17.57 1.00
CA LEU A 53 -12.17 -17.52 0.94
C LEU A 53 -12.63 -18.00 -0.42
N GLY A 54 -13.42 -19.05 -0.44
CA GLY A 54 -14.04 -19.62 -1.63
C GLY A 54 -15.55 -19.69 -1.51
N ARG A 55 -16.19 -20.18 -2.57
CA ARG A 55 -17.60 -20.57 -2.54
C ARG A 55 -17.74 -21.98 -3.06
N ASP A 56 -18.59 -22.76 -2.41
CA ASP A 56 -18.95 -24.09 -2.87
C ASP A 56 -19.93 -24.02 -4.08
N PRO A 57 -20.24 -25.14 -4.74
CA PRO A 57 -21.19 -25.17 -5.85
C PRO A 57 -22.61 -24.72 -5.48
N GLU A 58 -22.98 -24.75 -4.20
CA GLU A 58 -24.25 -24.26 -3.68
C GLU A 58 -24.22 -22.76 -3.32
N GLY A 59 -23.08 -22.09 -3.53
CA GLY A 59 -22.88 -20.67 -3.27
C GLY A 59 -22.62 -20.32 -1.80
N ARG A 60 -22.41 -21.31 -0.92
CA ARG A 60 -22.04 -21.07 0.48
C ARG A 60 -20.57 -20.70 0.57
N GLU A 61 -20.25 -19.84 1.53
CA GLU A 61 -18.87 -19.44 1.79
C GLU A 61 -18.09 -20.61 2.41
N LEU A 62 -16.94 -20.90 1.82
CA LEU A 62 -15.99 -21.91 2.29
C LEU A 62 -14.69 -21.19 2.68
N SER A 63 -14.29 -21.33 3.93
CA SER A 63 -12.96 -20.90 4.40
C SER A 63 -12.01 -22.09 4.36
N LEU A 64 -10.91 -21.97 3.63
CA LEU A 64 -9.86 -22.98 3.53
C LEU A 64 -8.56 -22.42 4.12
N GLU A 65 -7.91 -23.20 4.95
CA GLU A 65 -6.56 -22.92 5.44
C GLU A 65 -5.53 -23.74 4.65
N LEU A 66 -4.55 -23.05 4.05
CA LEU A 66 -3.46 -23.65 3.29
C LEU A 66 -2.14 -23.33 3.98
N MET A 67 -1.42 -24.36 4.41
CA MET A 67 -0.11 -24.22 5.05
C MET A 67 0.99 -24.64 4.06
N VAL A 68 1.94 -23.74 3.80
CA VAL A 68 3.08 -24.03 2.91
C VAL A 68 4.40 -23.73 3.63
N PRO A 69 5.43 -24.58 3.53
CA PRO A 69 6.73 -24.31 4.16
C PRO A 69 7.28 -22.94 3.78
N SER A 70 7.76 -22.17 4.77
CA SER A 70 8.17 -20.78 4.54
C SER A 70 9.30 -20.64 3.50
N GLY A 71 10.19 -21.65 3.40
CA GLY A 71 11.27 -21.67 2.41
C GLY A 71 10.80 -21.87 0.95
N MET A 72 9.53 -22.21 0.73
CA MET A 72 8.93 -22.34 -0.61
C MET A 72 8.35 -21.02 -1.13
N VAL A 73 8.07 -20.07 -0.23
CA VAL A 73 7.51 -18.76 -0.56
C VAL A 73 8.62 -17.82 -0.99
N ARG A 74 8.46 -17.22 -2.17
CA ARG A 74 9.41 -16.24 -2.74
C ARG A 74 9.09 -14.83 -2.27
N MET A 75 7.82 -14.47 -2.25
CA MET A 75 7.37 -13.11 -1.97
C MET A 75 5.90 -13.11 -1.58
N VAL A 76 5.54 -12.23 -0.65
CA VAL A 76 4.15 -11.93 -0.30
C VAL A 76 3.90 -10.45 -0.59
N VAL A 77 2.80 -10.15 -1.28
CA VAL A 77 2.37 -8.79 -1.59
C VAL A 77 1.00 -8.54 -0.97
N SER A 78 0.89 -7.53 -0.12
CA SER A 78 -0.41 -7.06 0.35
C SER A 78 -1.13 -6.32 -0.77
N THR A 79 -2.31 -6.77 -1.14
CA THR A 79 -3.23 -6.03 -1.99
C THR A 79 -4.23 -5.37 -1.06
N HIS A 80 -4.05 -4.08 -0.80
CA HIS A 80 -5.08 -3.25 -0.17
C HIS A 80 -5.55 -2.25 -1.23
N SER A 81 -6.80 -2.38 -1.66
CA SER A 81 -7.47 -1.37 -2.47
C SER A 81 -8.17 -0.36 -1.58
N ASP A 82 -7.43 0.31 -0.69
CA ASP A 82 -7.84 1.62 -0.21
C ASP A 82 -6.98 2.63 -0.96
N GLU A 83 -7.61 3.70 -1.44
CA GLU A 83 -7.08 4.65 -2.42
C GLU A 83 -5.86 5.46 -1.92
N MET A 84 -4.74 4.84 -1.54
CA MET A 84 -3.42 5.48 -1.39
C MET A 84 -2.31 4.44 -1.14
N PHE A 85 -1.78 3.81 -2.19
CA PHE A 85 -0.47 3.15 -2.13
C PHE A 85 0.59 4.04 -2.79
N GLY A 86 1.43 4.68 -1.99
CA GLY A 86 2.56 5.50 -2.45
C GLY A 86 3.10 6.43 -1.35
N PHE A 87 4.41 6.70 -1.36
CA PHE A 87 5.03 7.75 -0.53
C PHE A 87 4.75 9.14 -1.12
N GLY A 88 3.47 9.51 -1.24
CA GLY A 88 3.10 10.89 -1.49
C GLY A 88 3.25 11.69 -0.20
N LEU A 89 3.96 12.83 -0.23
CA LEU A 89 3.86 13.82 0.84
C LEU A 89 2.38 13.99 1.16
N HIS A 90 2.00 13.72 2.41
CA HIS A 90 0.72 14.18 2.93
C HIS A 90 0.74 15.70 2.79
N ALA A 91 0.26 16.21 1.66
CA ALA A 91 -0.37 17.50 1.64
C ALA A 91 -1.58 17.32 2.55
N TYR A 92 -1.34 17.52 3.85
CA TYR A 92 -2.37 17.94 4.78
C TYR A 92 -3.10 19.03 4.01
N ALA A 93 -4.26 18.70 3.45
CA ALA A 93 -5.24 19.69 3.06
C ALA A 93 -5.73 20.26 4.38
N LYS A 94 -4.87 21.08 4.98
CA LYS A 94 -5.20 21.98 6.05
C LYS A 94 -6.15 22.94 5.37
N SER A 95 -7.44 22.62 5.39
CA SER A 95 -8.49 23.58 5.11
C SER A 95 -8.09 24.83 5.90
N PRO A 96 -7.77 25.96 5.25
CA PRO A 96 -7.56 27.17 5.99
C PRO A 96 -8.95 27.59 6.44
N MET A 97 -9.40 27.08 7.58
CA MET A 97 -10.36 27.84 8.36
C MET A 97 -9.61 29.13 8.72
N PRO A 98 -10.03 30.29 8.18
CA PRO A 98 -9.42 31.54 8.60
C PRO A 98 -9.66 31.67 10.11
N LEU A 99 -8.57 31.80 10.86
CA LEU A 99 -8.65 32.09 12.28
C LEU A 99 -9.44 33.40 12.43
N PRO A 100 -10.41 33.48 13.36
CA PRO A 100 -11.17 34.70 13.56
C PRO A 100 -10.22 35.82 14.02
N VAL A 101 -10.31 36.97 13.35
CA VAL A 101 -9.62 38.19 13.77
C VAL A 101 -10.20 38.63 15.12
N ILE A 102 -9.42 38.48 16.18
CA ILE A 102 -9.74 39.00 17.52
C ILE A 102 -8.99 40.33 17.71
N GLY A 103 -9.62 41.42 17.28
CA GLY A 103 -9.19 42.78 17.63
C GLY A 103 -9.40 43.82 16.52
N PRO A 104 -9.66 45.09 16.87
CA PRO A 104 -10.00 46.16 15.91
C PRO A 104 -8.81 46.66 15.07
N THR A 105 -7.61 46.09 15.20
CA THR A 105 -6.39 46.55 14.53
C THR A 105 -5.53 45.40 13.98
N ALA A 106 -6.07 44.17 13.86
CA ALA A 106 -5.30 43.08 13.26
C ALA A 106 -5.39 43.13 11.72
N GLU A 107 -4.23 43.10 11.07
CA GLU A 107 -4.09 43.06 9.61
C GLU A 107 -4.53 41.68 9.05
N PRO A 108 -5.21 41.62 7.90
CA PRO A 108 -5.70 40.35 7.35
C PRO A 108 -4.55 39.43 6.93
N ALA A 109 -4.71 38.12 7.18
CA ALA A 109 -3.70 37.08 6.98
C ALA A 109 -3.20 36.88 5.53
N ASN A 110 -3.68 37.67 4.57
CA ASN A 110 -3.29 37.63 3.16
C ASN A 110 -2.43 38.82 2.72
N ALA A 111 -1.95 39.65 3.66
CA ALA A 111 -0.98 40.68 3.34
C ALA A 111 0.36 40.04 2.90
N PRO A 112 0.95 40.44 1.76
CA PRO A 112 2.27 39.98 1.36
C PRO A 112 3.31 40.44 2.40
N SER A 113 4.15 39.50 2.84
CA SER A 113 5.17 39.77 3.87
C SER A 113 6.33 40.59 3.30
N GLU A 114 6.56 41.78 3.84
CA GLU A 114 7.63 42.71 3.42
C GLU A 114 9.01 42.36 4.02
N ALA A 115 9.14 41.20 4.67
CA ALA A 115 10.36 40.77 5.36
C ALA A 115 11.38 40.05 4.46
N ILE A 116 11.63 40.57 3.24
CA ILE A 116 12.79 40.15 2.45
C ILE A 116 13.84 41.27 2.56
N PRO A 117 15.01 41.05 3.18
CA PRO A 117 16.07 42.04 3.10
C PRO A 117 16.53 42.18 1.65
N SER A 118 16.52 43.41 1.13
CA SER A 118 17.09 43.72 -0.18
C SER A 118 18.58 43.35 -0.18
N SER A 119 18.94 42.33 -0.96
CA SER A 119 20.35 42.02 -1.23
C SER A 119 20.89 43.08 -2.18
N GLU A 120 21.46 44.14 -1.62
CA GLU A 120 22.26 45.12 -2.34
C GLU A 120 23.62 44.47 -2.66
N ALA A 121 23.70 43.81 -3.81
CA ALA A 121 24.96 43.29 -4.34
C ALA A 121 25.69 44.41 -5.09
N ALA A 122 26.77 44.87 -4.45
CA ALA A 122 27.74 45.85 -4.92
C ALA A 122 28.15 45.65 -6.39
N GLY A 123 28.28 46.78 -7.10
CA GLY A 123 28.71 46.85 -8.50
C GLY A 123 30.14 46.37 -8.74
N PRO A 124 30.51 46.13 -10.01
CA PRO A 124 31.77 45.50 -10.37
C PRO A 124 32.93 46.49 -10.29
N ALA A 125 33.99 46.12 -9.57
CA ALA A 125 35.30 46.72 -9.75
C ALA A 125 35.96 46.12 -11.01
N LYS A 126 36.51 46.98 -11.86
CA LYS A 126 37.21 46.67 -13.12
C LYS A 126 38.50 47.49 -13.14
N PRO A 127 39.46 47.13 -14.00
CA PRO A 127 40.32 45.96 -14.03
C PRO A 127 41.58 46.08 -13.13
#